data_AF-A0A090W5G7-F1
#
_entry.id   AF-A0A090W5G7-F1
#
_cell.length_a   1.000
_cell.length_b   1.000
_cell.length_c   1.000
_cell.angle_alpha   90.00
_cell.angle_beta   90.00
_cell.angle_gamma   90.00
#
_symmetry.space_group_name_H-M   'P 1'
#
loop_
_entity.id
_entity.type
_entity.pdbx_description
1 polymer ?
#
loop_
_entity_poly.entity_id
_entity_poly.type
_entity_poly.pdbx_seq_one_letter_code
_entity_poly.pdbx_strand_id
1 'polypeptide(L)'
;MTPKNYNDNFHEVHFQNSLNSAQEVVPLFLSYFKPENVLDVGCGLGTWMSVFNQNQCDVYGIDGDYVEINSLIVEKNKFKAYDLNNTFNLGKKFDLVISLEVAEHILPDNAKKFIGSLCGHSDVILFSAAIPGQEGTMHHNEQYNQYWVDIFLDNGYECIDFLRHKIWNNTKISWWYRQNILVFIKKSELDNPYYKMILEENRRFLNTYVHPELLEYKCRKISRLEERNAVLEKRLVNPYSFFKFYLKRVILKIKNKCIIKKSKGKKNLKV
;
A
#
# COMPACT_ATOMS: atom_id res chain seq x y z
N MET A 1 -15.15 9.14 -5.60
CA MET A 1 -15.43 10.35 -4.80
C MET A 1 -14.52 10.34 -3.58
N THR A 2 -13.47 11.14 -3.56
CA THR A 2 -12.61 11.30 -2.38
C THR A 2 -13.37 12.03 -1.26
N PRO A 3 -13.38 11.51 -0.01
CA PRO A 3 -13.95 12.23 1.12
C PRO A 3 -13.15 13.51 1.35
N LYS A 4 -13.77 14.66 1.11
CA LYS A 4 -13.14 15.99 1.06
C LYS A 4 -12.69 16.57 2.42
N ASN A 5 -12.37 15.74 3.42
CA ASN A 5 -11.82 16.13 4.72
C ASN A 5 -11.27 14.90 5.46
N TYR A 6 -10.08 14.43 5.07
CA TYR A 6 -9.24 13.56 5.89
C TYR A 6 -7.92 14.30 6.11
N ASN A 7 -7.51 14.42 7.38
CA ASN A 7 -6.49 15.36 7.87
C ASN A 7 -5.18 15.32 7.07
N ASP A 8 -4.61 16.50 6.83
CA ASP A 8 -3.26 16.72 6.26
C ASP A 8 -2.17 15.88 6.97
N ASN A 9 -2.36 15.53 8.26
CA ASN A 9 -1.44 14.66 9.01
C ASN A 9 -1.41 13.19 8.56
N PHE A 10 -2.49 12.64 7.97
CA PHE A 10 -2.52 11.23 7.56
C PHE A 10 -1.65 11.03 6.32
N HIS A 11 -1.81 11.89 5.31
CA HIS A 11 -1.00 11.84 4.10
C HIS A 11 0.49 12.08 4.41
N GLU A 12 0.81 13.02 5.31
CA GLU A 12 2.19 13.28 5.74
C GLU A 12 2.83 12.07 6.45
N VAL A 13 2.10 11.42 7.36
CA VAL A 13 2.61 10.23 8.07
C VAL A 13 2.78 9.06 7.11
N HIS A 14 1.83 8.82 6.20
CA HIS A 14 1.94 7.76 5.19
C HIS A 14 3.08 8.01 4.21
N PHE A 15 3.27 9.27 3.80
CA PHE A 15 4.39 9.72 2.99
C PHE A 15 5.73 9.43 3.70
N GLN A 16 5.89 9.91 4.93
CA GLN A 16 7.14 9.76 5.67
C GLN A 16 7.45 8.30 5.99
N ASN A 17 6.43 7.52 6.35
CA ASN A 17 6.56 6.08 6.57
C ASN A 17 7.02 5.34 5.31
N SER A 18 6.51 5.71 4.14
CA SER A 18 6.94 5.13 2.86
C SER A 18 8.36 5.53 2.51
N LEU A 19 8.71 6.81 2.68
CA LEU A 19 10.07 7.29 2.44
C LEU A 19 11.11 6.62 3.35
N ASN A 20 10.85 6.56 4.66
CA ASN A 20 11.74 5.89 5.63
C ASN A 20 11.89 4.39 5.30
N SER A 21 10.80 3.74 4.87
CA SER A 21 10.84 2.33 4.48
C SER A 21 11.68 2.14 3.20
N ALA A 22 11.48 2.99 2.20
CA ALA A 22 12.23 2.95 0.95
C ALA A 22 13.74 3.16 1.19
N GLN A 23 14.12 4.09 2.07
CA GLN A 23 15.52 4.35 2.43
C GLN A 23 16.26 3.14 3.01
N GLU A 24 15.53 2.20 3.63
CA GLU A 24 16.11 0.99 4.21
C GLU A 24 15.99 -0.21 3.27
N VAL A 25 14.86 -0.35 2.57
CA VAL A 25 14.59 -1.49 1.67
C VAL A 25 15.36 -1.37 0.35
N VAL A 26 15.43 -0.18 -0.25
CA VAL A 26 16.04 0.00 -1.58
C VAL A 26 17.53 -0.35 -1.56
N PRO A 27 18.39 0.19 -0.66
CA PRO A 27 19.81 -0.19 -0.64
C PRO A 27 20.03 -1.68 -0.37
N LEU A 28 19.19 -2.29 0.49
CA LEU A 28 19.23 -3.73 0.73
C LEU A 28 18.88 -4.51 -0.54
N PHE A 29 17.80 -4.15 -1.24
CA PHE A 29 17.44 -4.77 -2.51
C PHE A 29 18.56 -4.61 -3.55
N LEU A 30 19.15 -3.41 -3.64
CA LEU A 30 20.21 -3.08 -4.60
C LEU A 30 21.52 -3.86 -4.36
N SER A 31 21.72 -4.40 -3.16
CA SER A 31 22.84 -5.31 -2.88
C SER A 31 22.69 -6.68 -3.56
N TYR A 32 21.47 -7.05 -3.95
CA TYR A 32 21.12 -8.32 -4.61
C TYR A 32 20.65 -8.17 -6.06
N PHE A 33 20.21 -6.99 -6.46
CA PHE A 33 19.72 -6.71 -7.80
C PHE A 33 20.24 -5.36 -8.25
N LYS A 34 20.68 -5.22 -9.51
CA LYS A 34 21.22 -3.96 -10.02
C LYS A 34 20.41 -3.44 -11.21
N PRO A 35 19.13 -3.10 -11.03
CA PRO A 35 18.32 -2.52 -12.11
C PRO A 35 18.86 -1.14 -12.48
N GLU A 36 19.01 -0.87 -13.78
CA GLU A 36 19.35 0.46 -14.27
C GLU A 36 18.10 1.33 -14.40
N ASN A 37 16.95 0.72 -14.74
CA ASN A 37 15.67 1.41 -14.86
C ASN A 37 14.54 0.71 -14.09
N VAL A 38 13.68 1.51 -13.46
CA VAL A 38 12.63 1.04 -12.53
C VAL A 38 11.28 1.67 -12.89
N LEU A 39 10.26 0.83 -13.00
CA LEU A 39 8.86 1.27 -13.07
C LEU A 39 8.21 1.13 -11.69
N ASP A 40 7.69 2.22 -11.14
CA ASP A 40 6.87 2.23 -9.92
C ASP A 40 5.38 2.34 -10.27
N VAL A 41 4.64 1.25 -10.06
CA VAL A 41 3.20 1.15 -10.35
C VAL A 41 2.43 1.35 -9.05
N GLY A 42 1.63 2.42 -9.01
CA GLY A 42 1.03 2.94 -7.77
C GLY A 42 2.02 3.80 -6.99
N CYS A 43 2.77 4.66 -7.69
CA CYS A 43 3.90 5.39 -7.11
C CYS A 43 3.51 6.52 -6.14
N GLY A 44 2.24 6.90 -6.08
CA GLY A 44 1.72 8.02 -5.31
C GLY A 44 2.47 9.31 -5.64
N LEU A 45 3.10 9.90 -4.62
CA LEU A 45 3.91 11.11 -4.79
C LEU A 45 5.35 10.83 -5.31
N GLY A 46 5.73 9.56 -5.52
CA GLY A 46 7.05 9.16 -5.99
C GLY A 46 8.07 8.90 -4.87
N THR A 47 7.62 8.43 -3.70
CA THR A 47 8.51 8.19 -2.54
C THR A 47 9.56 7.13 -2.84
N TRP A 48 9.15 5.95 -3.29
CA TRP A 48 10.06 4.87 -3.67
C TRP A 48 10.93 5.26 -4.87
N MET A 49 10.33 5.88 -5.89
CA MET A 49 11.06 6.45 -7.04
C MET A 49 12.19 7.38 -6.61
N SER A 50 11.96 8.28 -5.64
CA SER A 50 13.01 9.21 -5.20
C SER A 50 14.24 8.52 -4.63
N VAL A 51 14.04 7.40 -3.92
CA VAL A 51 15.14 6.65 -3.30
C VAL A 51 15.88 5.82 -4.34
N PHE A 52 15.18 5.20 -5.29
CA PHE A 52 15.83 4.55 -6.44
C PHE A 52 16.65 5.54 -7.27
N ASN A 53 16.10 6.73 -7.54
CA ASN A 53 16.81 7.78 -8.27
C ASN A 53 18.07 8.28 -7.53
N GLN A 54 18.01 8.41 -6.19
CA GLN A 54 19.18 8.72 -5.35
C GLN A 54 20.27 7.63 -5.44
N ASN A 55 19.89 6.40 -5.74
CA ASN A 55 20.80 5.27 -5.97
C ASN A 55 21.09 5.06 -7.47
N GLN A 56 20.95 6.11 -8.29
CA GLN A 56 21.37 6.16 -9.70
C GLN A 56 20.53 5.31 -10.68
N CYS A 57 19.35 4.83 -10.27
CA CYS A 57 18.40 4.20 -11.20
C CYS A 57 17.60 5.25 -11.96
N ASP A 58 17.36 5.04 -13.26
CA ASP A 58 16.30 5.75 -13.99
C ASP A 58 14.93 5.29 -13.48
N VAL A 59 14.01 6.23 -13.24
CA VAL A 59 12.71 5.91 -12.64
C VAL A 59 11.57 6.43 -13.49
N TYR A 60 10.50 5.66 -13.58
CA TYR A 60 9.23 6.08 -14.17
C TYR A 60 8.09 5.61 -13.27
N GLY A 61 7.07 6.44 -13.10
CA GLY A 61 5.96 6.19 -12.19
C GLY A 61 4.62 6.26 -12.90
N ILE A 62 3.71 5.37 -12.53
CA ILE A 62 2.31 5.47 -12.91
C ILE A 62 1.41 5.35 -11.68
N ASP A 63 0.35 6.14 -11.64
CA ASP A 63 -0.69 6.10 -10.60
C ASP A 63 -1.97 6.76 -11.16
N GLY A 64 -3.07 6.78 -10.40
CA GLY A 64 -4.32 7.41 -10.82
C GLY A 64 -4.24 8.92 -11.04
N ASP A 65 -5.23 9.45 -11.74
CA ASP A 65 -5.39 10.89 -12.02
C ASP A 65 -5.68 11.74 -10.77
N TYR A 66 -5.91 11.10 -9.62
CA TYR A 66 -6.05 11.76 -8.32
C TYR A 66 -4.72 12.24 -7.74
N VAL A 67 -3.58 11.82 -8.29
CA VAL A 67 -2.27 12.31 -7.84
C VAL A 67 -2.06 13.75 -8.30
N GLU A 68 -1.82 14.65 -7.35
CA GLU A 68 -1.52 16.04 -7.63
C GLU A 68 -0.10 16.18 -8.19
N ILE A 69 0.04 16.39 -9.50
CA ILE A 69 1.33 16.46 -10.21
C ILE A 69 2.29 17.50 -9.60
N ASN A 70 1.78 18.58 -9.02
CA ASN A 70 2.61 19.61 -8.39
C ASN A 70 3.15 19.22 -7.01
N SER A 71 2.64 18.13 -6.43
CA SER A 71 3.06 17.57 -5.15
C SER A 71 3.99 16.36 -5.32
N LEU A 72 4.32 15.99 -6.56
CA LEU A 72 5.33 14.96 -6.85
C LEU A 72 6.70 15.40 -6.34
N ILE A 73 7.43 14.46 -5.73
CA ILE A 73 8.80 14.69 -5.26
C ILE A 73 9.87 14.22 -6.27
N VAL A 74 9.42 13.83 -7.46
CA VAL A 74 10.23 13.45 -8.62
C VAL A 74 9.90 14.37 -9.79
N GLU A 75 10.73 14.34 -10.84
CA GLU A 75 10.47 15.14 -12.04
C GLU A 75 9.12 14.77 -12.67
N LYS A 76 8.31 15.78 -13.03
CA LYS A 76 6.94 15.60 -13.52
C LYS A 76 6.85 14.78 -14.82
N ASN A 77 7.88 14.85 -15.66
CA ASN A 77 8.00 14.07 -16.89
C ASN A 77 8.26 12.57 -16.64
N LYS A 78 8.60 12.18 -15.40
CA LYS A 78 8.76 10.78 -14.97
C LYS A 78 7.46 10.17 -14.45
N PHE A 79 6.34 10.90 -14.48
CA PHE A 79 5.04 10.42 -14.04
C PHE A 79 4.03 10.39 -15.18
N LYS A 80 3.14 9.41 -15.16
CA LYS A 80 1.95 9.38 -16.02
C LYS A 80 0.73 8.83 -15.28
N ALA A 81 -0.38 9.57 -15.36
CA ALA A 81 -1.64 9.10 -14.84
C ALA A 81 -2.16 7.88 -15.63
N TYR A 82 -2.56 6.82 -14.93
CA TYR A 82 -3.15 5.59 -15.44
C TYR A 82 -4.20 5.05 -14.47
N ASP A 83 -5.33 4.58 -15.00
CA ASP A 83 -6.27 3.78 -14.23
C ASP A 83 -5.74 2.34 -14.12
N LEU A 84 -5.21 2.00 -12.94
CA LEU A 84 -4.60 0.70 -12.65
C LEU A 84 -5.62 -0.45 -12.58
N ASN A 85 -6.93 -0.17 -12.58
CA ASN A 85 -7.96 -1.21 -12.73
C ASN A 85 -8.08 -1.73 -14.18
N ASN A 86 -7.50 -1.03 -15.15
CA ASN A 86 -7.44 -1.47 -16.54
C ASN A 86 -6.07 -2.05 -16.87
N THR A 87 -6.00 -2.83 -17.95
CA THR A 87 -4.69 -3.22 -18.52
C THR A 87 -3.94 -1.99 -18.98
N PHE A 88 -2.65 -1.91 -18.64
CA PHE A 88 -1.74 -0.88 -19.14
C PHE A 88 -0.55 -1.51 -19.87
N ASN A 89 0.00 -0.76 -20.83
CA ASN A 89 1.21 -1.08 -21.58
C ASN A 89 1.94 0.24 -21.91
N LEU A 90 3.19 0.36 -21.48
CA LEU A 90 4.05 1.52 -21.70
C LEU A 90 4.92 1.37 -22.96
N GLY A 91 4.82 0.25 -23.67
CA GLY A 91 5.57 -0.01 -24.90
C GLY A 91 7.06 -0.26 -24.68
N LYS A 92 7.50 -0.44 -23.43
CA LYS A 92 8.87 -0.78 -23.08
C LYS A 92 8.92 -1.69 -21.85
N LYS A 93 10.00 -2.47 -21.77
CA LYS A 93 10.37 -3.24 -20.58
C LYS A 93 11.24 -2.39 -19.66
N PHE A 94 11.23 -2.77 -18.39
CA PHE A 94 12.07 -2.23 -17.34
C PHE A 94 12.85 -3.36 -16.67
N ASP A 95 14.01 -3.03 -16.09
CA ASP A 95 14.83 -4.01 -15.38
C ASP A 95 14.18 -4.42 -14.05
N LEU A 96 13.38 -3.53 -13.47
CA LEU A 96 12.55 -3.79 -12.29
C LEU A 96 11.18 -3.11 -12.43
N VAL A 97 10.14 -3.83 -12.03
CA VAL A 97 8.83 -3.23 -11.70
C VAL A 97 8.61 -3.33 -10.19
N ILE A 98 8.17 -2.24 -9.56
CA ILE A 98 7.71 -2.25 -8.17
C ILE A 98 6.21 -1.94 -8.10
N SER A 99 5.52 -2.55 -7.15
CA SER A 99 4.11 -2.29 -6.83
C SER A 99 3.87 -2.65 -5.37
N LEU A 100 3.88 -1.65 -4.48
CA LEU A 100 3.94 -1.85 -3.03
C LEU A 100 2.73 -1.23 -2.33
N GLU A 101 1.87 -2.07 -1.75
CA GLU A 101 0.59 -1.67 -1.12
C GLU A 101 -0.35 -0.97 -2.11
N VAL A 102 -0.53 -1.62 -3.27
CA VAL A 102 -1.35 -1.12 -4.39
C VAL A 102 -2.44 -2.10 -4.77
N ALA A 103 -2.13 -3.40 -4.80
CA ALA A 103 -3.02 -4.41 -5.36
C ALA A 103 -4.32 -4.60 -4.54
N GLU A 104 -4.31 -4.23 -3.26
CA GLU A 104 -5.48 -4.20 -2.39
C GLU A 104 -6.53 -3.16 -2.79
N HIS A 105 -6.14 -2.14 -3.56
CA HIS A 105 -7.03 -1.13 -4.12
C HIS A 105 -7.61 -1.52 -5.48
N ILE A 106 -7.03 -2.53 -6.13
CA ILE A 106 -7.48 -3.05 -7.41
C ILE A 106 -8.74 -3.89 -7.19
N LEU A 107 -9.75 -3.73 -8.05
CA LEU A 107 -10.95 -4.54 -7.99
C LEU A 107 -10.59 -6.03 -8.17
N PRO A 108 -11.18 -6.95 -7.38
CA PRO A 108 -10.85 -8.38 -7.45
C PRO A 108 -10.89 -8.97 -8.88
N ASP A 109 -11.88 -8.59 -9.67
CA ASP A 109 -12.05 -9.05 -11.07
C ASP A 109 -10.94 -8.57 -12.01
N ASN A 110 -10.18 -7.55 -11.61
CA ASN A 110 -9.08 -6.97 -12.38
C ASN A 110 -7.71 -7.41 -11.88
N ALA A 111 -7.61 -8.19 -10.79
CA ALA A 111 -6.34 -8.65 -10.22
C ALA A 111 -5.43 -9.32 -11.27
N LYS A 112 -5.98 -10.26 -12.06
CA LYS A 112 -5.21 -10.95 -13.11
C LYS A 112 -4.72 -9.99 -14.20
N LYS A 113 -5.52 -8.99 -14.58
CA LYS A 113 -5.13 -7.98 -15.58
C LYS A 113 -4.00 -7.10 -15.05
N PHE A 114 -4.12 -6.67 -13.79
CA PHE A 114 -3.12 -5.87 -13.11
C PHE A 114 -1.77 -6.61 -13.04
N ILE A 115 -1.77 -7.85 -12.53
CA ILE A 115 -0.54 -8.66 -12.46
C ILE A 115 0.02 -8.95 -13.86
N GLY A 116 -0.84 -9.27 -14.84
CA GLY A 116 -0.42 -9.45 -16.22
C GLY A 116 0.26 -8.21 -16.80
N SER A 117 -0.23 -7.01 -16.48
CA SER A 117 0.44 -5.76 -16.84
C SER A 117 1.80 -5.62 -16.14
N LEU A 118 1.95 -5.93 -14.85
CA LEU A 118 3.26 -5.90 -14.18
C LEU A 118 4.27 -6.85 -14.86
N CYS A 119 3.87 -8.10 -15.10
CA CYS A 119 4.66 -9.11 -15.81
C CYS A 119 5.00 -8.69 -17.25
N GLY A 120 4.11 -7.95 -17.90
CA GLY A 120 4.34 -7.33 -19.21
C GLY A 120 5.50 -6.33 -19.21
N HIS A 121 5.87 -5.75 -18.06
CA HIS A 121 6.86 -4.66 -17.98
C HIS A 121 8.20 -5.06 -17.36
N SER A 122 8.35 -6.18 -16.65
CA SER A 122 9.68 -6.63 -16.20
C SER A 122 9.71 -8.13 -15.94
N ASP A 123 10.90 -8.72 -16.00
CA ASP A 123 11.15 -10.11 -15.61
C ASP A 123 11.50 -10.23 -14.11
N VAL A 124 11.70 -9.10 -13.40
CA VAL A 124 11.86 -9.01 -11.95
C VAL A 124 10.85 -8.01 -11.37
N ILE A 125 10.10 -8.44 -10.35
CA ILE A 125 9.04 -7.64 -9.74
C ILE A 125 9.21 -7.62 -8.22
N LEU A 126 9.22 -6.43 -7.62
CA LEU A 126 9.15 -6.24 -6.16
C LEU A 126 7.72 -5.85 -5.80
N PHE A 127 7.03 -6.70 -5.06
CA PHE A 127 5.57 -6.61 -4.89
C PHE A 127 5.17 -6.70 -3.42
N SER A 128 4.16 -5.93 -3.03
CA SER A 128 3.46 -6.11 -1.76
C SER A 128 2.00 -5.72 -1.89
N ALA A 129 1.14 -6.36 -1.10
CA ALA A 129 -0.28 -6.07 -1.03
C ALA A 129 -0.82 -6.44 0.34
N ALA A 130 -1.80 -5.67 0.81
CA ALA A 130 -2.42 -5.89 2.10
C ALA A 130 -3.11 -7.27 2.23
N ILE A 131 -2.89 -7.93 3.37
CA ILE A 131 -3.58 -9.18 3.73
C ILE A 131 -4.97 -8.89 4.34
N PRO A 132 -5.90 -9.87 4.38
CA PRO A 132 -7.20 -9.69 4.99
C PRO A 132 -7.13 -9.17 6.42
N GLY A 133 -7.84 -8.09 6.67
CA GLY A 133 -7.87 -7.42 7.96
C GLY A 133 -6.70 -6.48 8.21
N GLN A 134 -5.81 -6.22 7.26
CA GLN A 134 -4.81 -5.16 7.40
C GLN A 134 -5.48 -3.79 7.61
N GLU A 135 -6.66 -3.60 7.00
CA GLU A 135 -7.41 -2.35 6.93
C GLU A 135 -6.66 -1.26 6.16
N GLY A 136 -7.40 -0.24 5.76
CA GLY A 136 -6.89 0.93 5.07
C GLY A 136 -8.01 1.65 4.35
N THR A 137 -7.66 2.65 3.54
CA THR A 137 -8.66 3.43 2.82
C THR A 137 -8.92 2.79 1.47
N MET A 138 -10.19 2.47 1.17
CA MET A 138 -10.58 1.90 -0.13
C MET A 138 -9.85 0.59 -0.47
N HIS A 139 -9.70 -0.31 0.51
CA HIS A 139 -9.25 -1.66 0.24
C HIS A 139 -10.43 -2.50 -0.25
N HIS A 140 -10.32 -3.02 -1.48
CA HIS A 140 -11.34 -3.84 -2.13
C HIS A 140 -10.89 -5.30 -2.28
N ASN A 141 -9.59 -5.56 -2.24
CA ASN A 141 -9.01 -6.85 -2.57
C ASN A 141 -7.84 -7.20 -1.63
N GLU A 142 -8.08 -7.13 -0.32
CA GLU A 142 -7.14 -7.67 0.65
C GLU A 142 -7.07 -9.20 0.50
N GLN A 143 -5.88 -9.73 0.23
CA GLN A 143 -5.69 -11.16 -0.08
C GLN A 143 -4.40 -11.68 0.55
N TYR A 144 -4.40 -12.94 0.98
CA TYR A 144 -3.19 -13.58 1.50
C TYR A 144 -2.11 -13.67 0.42
N ASN A 145 -0.84 -13.68 0.81
CA ASN A 145 0.28 -13.68 -0.13
C ASN A 145 0.18 -14.79 -1.18
N GLN A 146 -0.30 -15.98 -0.79
CA GLN A 146 -0.46 -17.12 -1.70
C GLN A 146 -1.36 -16.81 -2.90
N TYR A 147 -2.45 -16.04 -2.71
CA TYR A 147 -3.34 -15.65 -3.81
C TYR A 147 -2.58 -14.89 -4.91
N TRP A 148 -1.74 -13.93 -4.52
CA TRP A 148 -0.91 -13.18 -5.47
C TRP A 148 0.16 -14.05 -6.10
N VAL A 149 0.77 -14.94 -5.31
CA VAL A 149 1.76 -15.90 -5.81
C VAL A 149 1.17 -16.81 -6.87
N ASP A 150 -0.05 -17.32 -6.68
CA ASP A 150 -0.72 -18.18 -7.67
C ASP A 150 -0.94 -17.43 -8.99
N ILE A 151 -1.32 -16.15 -8.95
CA ILE A 151 -1.49 -15.33 -10.16
C ILE A 151 -0.14 -15.08 -10.85
N PHE A 152 0.93 -14.83 -10.09
CA PHE A 152 2.27 -14.69 -10.67
C PHE A 152 2.79 -16.01 -11.26
N LEU A 153 2.50 -17.16 -10.61
CA LEU A 153 2.84 -18.49 -11.10
C LEU A 153 2.16 -18.78 -12.45
N ASP A 154 0.88 -18.42 -12.59
CA ASP A 154 0.12 -18.51 -13.85
C ASP A 154 0.76 -17.66 -14.97
N ASN A 155 1.45 -16.57 -14.62
CA ASN A 155 2.20 -15.72 -15.54
C ASN A 155 3.66 -16.17 -15.77
N GLY A 156 4.05 -17.32 -15.25
CA GLY A 156 5.40 -17.87 -15.44
C GLY A 156 6.47 -17.27 -14.54
N TYR A 157 6.10 -16.71 -13.38
CA TYR A 157 7.03 -16.19 -12.37
C TYR A 157 7.15 -17.16 -11.20
N GLU A 158 8.26 -17.08 -10.47
CA GLU A 158 8.49 -17.77 -9.20
C GLU A 158 8.68 -16.74 -8.08
N CYS A 159 8.09 -17.00 -6.93
CA CYS A 159 8.20 -16.14 -5.75
C CYS A 159 9.47 -16.46 -4.96
N ILE A 160 10.17 -15.41 -4.53
CA ILE A 160 11.38 -15.48 -3.70
C ILE A 160 11.16 -14.62 -2.46
N ASP A 161 11.07 -15.29 -1.31
CA ASP A 161 10.88 -14.65 -0.01
C ASP A 161 12.20 -14.51 0.76
N PHE A 162 13.08 -13.62 0.28
CA PHE A 162 14.38 -13.38 0.91
C PHE A 162 14.47 -12.06 1.69
N LEU A 163 13.58 -11.09 1.43
CA LEU A 163 13.67 -9.77 2.08
C LEU A 163 13.04 -9.77 3.46
N ARG A 164 11.84 -10.36 3.62
CA ARG A 164 11.01 -10.19 4.83
C ARG A 164 11.76 -10.53 6.11
N HIS A 165 12.51 -11.63 6.12
CA HIS A 165 13.27 -12.03 7.30
C HIS A 165 14.42 -11.08 7.65
N LYS A 166 15.01 -10.38 6.67
CA LYS A 166 16.09 -9.42 6.89
C LYS A 166 15.54 -8.09 7.42
N ILE A 167 14.32 -7.73 7.01
CA ILE A 167 13.69 -6.47 7.39
C ILE A 167 12.73 -6.58 8.59
N TRP A 168 12.35 -7.79 9.01
CA TRP A 168 11.29 -8.05 9.99
C TRP A 168 11.38 -7.23 11.28
N ASN A 169 12.59 -7.12 11.84
CA ASN A 169 12.83 -6.41 13.10
C ASN A 169 13.31 -4.96 12.90
N ASN A 170 13.43 -4.48 11.64
CA ASN A 170 13.84 -3.11 11.37
C ASN A 170 12.65 -2.16 11.55
N THR A 171 12.60 -1.50 12.71
CA THR A 171 11.50 -0.59 13.10
C THR A 171 11.44 0.70 12.29
N LYS A 172 12.46 1.00 11.48
CA LYS A 172 12.43 2.13 10.53
C LYS A 172 11.55 1.81 9.31
N ILE A 173 11.30 0.53 9.05
CA ILE A 173 10.43 0.08 7.96
C ILE A 173 9.02 -0.12 8.53
N SER A 174 8.02 0.36 7.82
CA SER A 174 6.63 0.17 8.25
C SER A 174 6.27 -1.31 8.25
N TRP A 175 5.51 -1.75 9.26
CA TRP A 175 5.23 -3.17 9.48
C TRP A 175 4.52 -3.85 8.30
N TRP A 176 3.71 -3.11 7.54
CA TRP A 176 3.03 -3.66 6.36
C TRP A 176 4.01 -4.07 5.27
N TYR A 177 5.04 -3.26 4.99
CA TYR A 177 6.12 -3.64 4.06
C TYR A 177 6.93 -4.84 4.57
N ARG A 178 7.28 -4.85 5.86
CA ARG A 178 7.99 -5.98 6.49
C ARG A 178 7.24 -7.31 6.34
N GLN A 179 5.92 -7.23 6.39
CA GLN A 179 5.02 -8.37 6.27
C GLN A 179 4.79 -8.82 4.83
N ASN A 180 4.65 -7.88 3.90
CA ASN A 180 4.04 -8.17 2.60
C ASN A 180 5.03 -8.16 1.42
N ILE A 181 6.23 -7.58 1.57
CA ILE A 181 7.19 -7.48 0.46
C ILE A 181 7.67 -8.87 0.02
N LEU A 182 7.53 -9.14 -1.27
CA LEU A 182 7.99 -10.35 -1.95
C LEU A 182 8.66 -9.97 -3.27
N VAL A 183 9.55 -10.83 -3.75
CA VAL A 183 10.18 -10.68 -5.07
C VAL A 183 9.69 -11.79 -5.98
N PHE A 184 9.38 -11.45 -7.22
CA PHE A 184 8.98 -12.41 -8.25
C PHE A 184 9.96 -12.33 -9.41
N ILE A 185 10.48 -13.49 -9.83
CA ILE A 185 11.39 -13.59 -10.97
C ILE A 185 10.77 -14.51 -12.01
N LYS A 186 10.82 -14.10 -13.28
CA LYS A 186 10.34 -14.92 -14.39
C LYS A 186 11.14 -16.22 -14.49
N LYS A 187 10.46 -17.35 -14.69
CA LYS A 187 11.08 -18.68 -14.69
C LYS A 187 12.24 -18.82 -15.67
N SER A 188 12.19 -18.13 -16.82
CA SER A 188 13.27 -18.12 -17.81
C SER A 188 14.57 -17.50 -17.31
N GLU A 189 14.50 -16.65 -16.28
CA GLU A 189 15.67 -15.98 -15.70
C GLU A 189 16.31 -16.81 -14.56
N LEU A 190 15.66 -17.86 -14.06
CA LEU A 190 16.15 -18.58 -12.88
C LEU A 190 17.47 -19.33 -13.14
N ASP A 191 17.76 -19.67 -14.40
CA ASP A 191 19.04 -20.29 -14.80
C ASP A 191 20.18 -19.27 -14.93
N ASN A 192 19.88 -17.96 -14.85
CA ASN A 192 20.91 -16.93 -14.77
C ASN A 192 21.77 -17.17 -13.51
N PRO A 193 23.10 -17.37 -13.63
CA PRO A 193 23.96 -17.67 -12.49
C PRO A 193 23.84 -16.66 -11.35
N TYR A 194 23.55 -15.40 -11.68
CA TYR A 194 23.31 -14.35 -10.70
C TYR A 194 22.09 -14.62 -9.83
N TYR A 195 20.94 -14.92 -10.43
CA TYR A 195 19.70 -15.20 -9.70
C TYR A 195 19.75 -16.58 -9.03
N LYS A 196 20.39 -17.57 -9.66
CA LYS A 196 20.55 -18.91 -9.09
C LYS A 196 21.26 -18.88 -7.74
N MET A 197 22.34 -18.12 -7.61
CA MET A 197 23.05 -17.95 -6.34
C MET A 197 22.14 -17.34 -5.26
N ILE A 198 21.39 -16.29 -5.60
CA ILE A 198 20.44 -15.64 -4.69
C ILE A 198 19.34 -16.62 -4.24
N LEU A 199 18.82 -17.41 -5.18
CA LEU A 199 17.77 -18.39 -4.95
C LEU A 199 18.23 -19.52 -4.02
N GLU A 200 19.40 -20.12 -4.27
CA GLU A 200 19.91 -21.24 -3.49
C GLU A 200 20.18 -20.84 -2.03
N GLU A 201 20.75 -19.66 -1.81
CA GLU A 201 21.07 -19.16 -0.46
C GLU A 201 19.84 -18.69 0.33
N ASN A 202 18.77 -18.29 -0.37
CA ASN A 202 17.64 -17.60 0.26
C ASN A 202 16.29 -18.28 0.03
N ARG A 203 16.26 -19.52 -0.50
CA ARG A 203 15.02 -20.26 -0.67
C ARG A 203 14.42 -20.58 0.70
N ARG A 204 13.35 -19.86 1.05
CA ARG A 204 12.53 -20.15 2.21
C ARG A 204 11.14 -20.56 1.76
N PHE A 205 10.49 -21.40 2.56
CA PHE A 205 9.09 -21.71 2.37
C PHE A 205 8.27 -20.43 2.52
N LEU A 206 7.48 -20.12 1.49
CA LEU A 206 6.56 -19.01 1.53
C LEU A 206 5.50 -19.30 2.61
N ASN A 207 5.45 -18.46 3.62
CA ASN A 207 4.36 -18.44 4.58
C ASN A 207 3.65 -17.08 4.53
N THR A 208 2.37 -17.09 4.88
CA THR A 208 1.67 -15.87 5.22
C THR A 208 2.01 -15.52 6.66
N TYR A 209 2.53 -14.31 6.89
CA TYR A 209 2.84 -13.82 8.23
C TYR A 209 1.85 -12.73 8.63
N VAL A 210 1.50 -12.70 9.91
CA VAL A 210 0.82 -11.56 10.53
C VAL A 210 1.83 -10.90 11.47
N HIS A 211 2.17 -9.65 11.20
CA HIS A 211 3.14 -8.91 11.99
C HIS A 211 2.57 -8.61 13.39
N PRO A 212 3.38 -8.71 14.46
CA PRO A 212 2.92 -8.43 15.83
C PRO A 212 2.23 -7.08 15.99
N GLU A 213 2.73 -6.03 15.33
CA GLU A 213 2.11 -4.70 15.36
C GLU A 213 0.67 -4.67 14.81
N LEU A 214 0.37 -5.44 13.75
CA LEU A 214 -0.99 -5.57 13.23
C LEU A 214 -1.88 -6.32 14.23
N LEU A 215 -1.37 -7.42 14.77
CA LEU A 215 -2.09 -8.21 15.78
C LEU A 215 -2.41 -7.37 17.03
N GLU A 216 -1.42 -6.66 17.55
CA GLU A 216 -1.60 -5.77 18.70
C GLU A 216 -2.59 -4.63 18.41
N TYR A 217 -2.51 -4.01 17.23
CA TYR A 217 -3.48 -3.01 16.81
C TYR A 217 -4.91 -3.57 16.84
N LYS A 218 -5.11 -4.79 16.34
CA LYS A 218 -6.41 -5.47 16.36
C LYS A 218 -6.88 -5.80 17.77
N CYS A 219 -6.01 -6.36 18.61
CA CYS A 219 -6.34 -6.65 20.00
C CYS A 219 -6.76 -5.37 20.75
N ARG A 220 -6.00 -4.28 20.62
CA ARG A 220 -6.34 -2.98 21.24
C ARG A 220 -7.66 -2.42 20.70
N LYS A 221 -7.95 -2.60 19.41
CA LYS A 221 -9.20 -2.17 18.79
C LYS A 221 -10.38 -2.95 19.36
N ILE A 222 -10.26 -4.27 19.52
CA ILE A 222 -11.28 -5.13 20.12
C ILE A 222 -11.55 -4.71 21.58
N SER A 223 -10.52 -4.60 22.42
CA SER A 223 -10.71 -4.19 23.83
C SER A 223 -11.43 -2.84 23.94
N ARG A 224 -11.07 -1.86 23.10
CA ARG A 224 -11.78 -0.57 23.06
C ARG A 224 -13.24 -0.68 22.63
N LEU A 225 -13.58 -1.63 21.76
CA LEU A 225 -14.96 -1.86 21.34
C LEU A 225 -15.76 -2.55 22.45
N GLU A 226 -15.17 -3.52 23.13
CA GLU A 226 -15.77 -4.20 24.28
C GLU A 226 -16.08 -3.21 25.41
N GLU A 227 -15.13 -2.35 25.77
CA GLU A 227 -15.34 -1.27 26.75
C GLU A 227 -16.49 -0.35 26.35
N ARG A 228 -16.55 0.04 25.06
CA ARG A 228 -17.62 0.91 24.54
C ARG A 228 -18.97 0.20 24.55
N ASN A 229 -19.02 -1.09 24.22
CA ASN A 229 -20.24 -1.89 24.25
C ASN A 229 -20.75 -2.04 25.69
N ALA A 230 -19.89 -2.35 26.66
CA ALA A 230 -20.27 -2.43 28.07
C ALA A 230 -20.87 -1.11 28.60
N VAL A 231 -20.32 0.04 28.17
CA VAL A 231 -20.89 1.36 28.52
C VAL A 231 -22.25 1.58 27.86
N LEU A 232 -22.46 1.11 26.62
CA LEU A 232 -23.73 1.22 25.92
C LEU A 232 -24.79 0.32 26.54
N GLU A 233 -24.46 -0.94 26.85
CA GLU A 233 -25.36 -1.89 27.50
C GLU A 233 -25.87 -1.34 28.83
N LYS A 234 -24.99 -0.82 29.70
CA LYS A 234 -25.40 -0.16 30.96
C LYS A 234 -26.38 1.00 30.76
N ARG A 235 -26.28 1.72 29.64
CA ARG A 235 -27.19 2.83 29.30
C ARG A 235 -28.49 2.36 28.67
N LEU A 236 -28.51 1.18 28.06
CA LEU A 236 -29.72 0.60 27.47
C LEU A 236 -30.67 0.04 28.54
N VAL A 237 -30.17 -0.33 29.72
CA VAL A 237 -31.00 -0.86 30.82
C VAL A 237 -31.99 0.17 31.38
N ASN A 238 -31.71 1.47 31.24
CA ASN A 238 -32.61 2.53 31.71
C ASN A 238 -33.10 3.41 30.54
N PRO A 239 -34.40 3.38 30.21
CA PRO A 239 -34.99 4.13 29.08
C PRO A 239 -34.72 5.64 29.09
N TYR A 240 -34.73 6.26 30.27
CA TYR A 240 -34.43 7.69 30.42
C TYR A 240 -32.95 7.99 30.12
N SER A 241 -32.04 7.15 30.59
CA SER A 241 -30.61 7.29 30.33
C SER A 241 -30.26 7.09 28.85
N PHE A 242 -30.94 6.15 28.18
CA PHE A 242 -30.83 5.92 26.75
C PHE A 242 -31.35 7.12 25.95
N PHE A 243 -32.54 7.63 26.29
CA PHE A 243 -33.12 8.80 25.63
C PHE A 243 -32.20 10.03 25.74
N LYS A 244 -31.66 10.30 26.94
CA LYS A 244 -30.72 11.41 27.17
C LYS A 244 -29.43 11.25 26.35
N PHE A 245 -28.88 10.04 26.27
CA PHE A 245 -27.71 9.73 25.45
C PHE A 245 -27.99 9.94 23.96
N TYR A 246 -29.11 9.41 23.46
CA TYR A 246 -29.53 9.54 22.07
C TYR A 246 -29.75 11.01 21.69
N LEU A 247 -30.46 11.77 22.54
CA LEU A 247 -30.70 13.20 22.33
C LEU A 247 -29.39 13.99 22.27
N LYS A 248 -28.42 13.71 23.16
CA LYS A 248 -27.09 14.33 23.13
C LYS A 248 -26.36 14.03 21.81
N ARG A 249 -26.44 12.81 21.29
CA ARG A 249 -25.86 12.43 19.98
C ARG A 249 -26.53 13.16 18.81
N VAL A 250 -27.85 13.27 18.82
CA VAL A 250 -28.61 14.02 17.80
C VAL A 250 -28.21 15.50 17.81
N ILE A 251 -28.16 16.13 18.98
CA ILE A 251 -27.73 17.53 19.13
C ILE A 251 -26.30 17.73 18.61
N LEU A 252 -25.37 16.84 18.97
CA LEU A 252 -23.99 16.90 18.46
C LEU A 252 -23.94 16.76 16.93
N LYS A 253 -24.73 15.85 16.36
CA LYS A 253 -24.79 15.62 14.90
C LYS A 253 -25.37 16.84 14.17
N ILE A 254 -26.37 17.51 14.74
CA ILE A 254 -26.94 18.76 14.23
C ILE A 254 -25.92 19.89 14.33
N LYS A 255 -25.28 20.09 15.49
CA LYS A 255 -24.24 21.12 15.67
C LYS A 255 -23.10 20.95 14.68
N ASN A 256 -22.61 19.72 14.48
CA ASN A 256 -21.55 19.44 13.51
C ASN A 256 -22.01 19.71 12.06
N LYS A 257 -23.25 19.36 11.68
CA LYS A 257 -23.81 19.72 10.37
C LYS A 257 -23.93 21.24 10.17
N CYS A 258 -24.31 21.99 11.21
CA CYS A 258 -24.40 23.45 11.17
C CYS A 258 -23.02 24.12 11.04
N ILE A 259 -21.99 23.59 11.71
CA ILE A 259 -20.60 24.05 11.59
C ILE A 259 -20.09 23.82 10.16
N ILE A 260 -20.36 22.65 9.57
CA ILE A 260 -19.98 22.31 8.19
C ILE A 260 -20.71 23.19 7.16
N LYS A 261 -21.97 23.58 7.40
CA LYS A 261 -22.68 24.54 6.53
C LYS A 261 -22.10 25.96 6.63
N LYS A 262 -21.73 26.43 7.85
CA LYS A 262 -21.12 27.75 8.05
C LYS A 262 -19.71 27.86 7.44
N SER A 263 -18.93 26.79 7.43
CA SER A 263 -17.60 26.80 6.77
C SER A 263 -17.69 26.79 5.25
N LYS A 264 -18.72 26.17 4.65
CA LYS A 264 -19.01 26.28 3.20
C LYS A 264 -19.53 27.66 2.80
N GLY A 265 -20.34 28.32 3.63
CA GLY A 265 -20.84 29.68 3.36
C GLY A 265 -19.76 30.77 3.38
N LYS A 266 -18.69 30.60 4.16
CA LYS A 266 -17.56 31.56 4.21
C LYS A 266 -16.57 31.46 3.05
N LYS A 267 -16.55 30.35 2.29
CA LYS A 267 -15.70 30.22 1.09
C LYS A 267 -16.28 30.90 -0.17
N ASN A 268 -17.56 31.27 -0.16
CA ASN A 268 -18.22 31.94 -1.29
C ASN A 268 -18.32 33.48 -1.14
N LEU A 269 -17.62 34.09 -0.19
CA LEU A 269 -17.68 35.53 0.11
C LEU A 269 -16.29 36.21 0.07
N LYS A 270 -15.32 35.59 -0.62
CA LYS A 270 -14.07 36.24 -1.03
C LYS A 270 -13.95 36.10 -2.55
N VAL A 271 -14.72 36.93 -3.25
CA VAL A 271 -14.41 37.41 -4.60
C VAL A 271 -13.86 38.83 -4.40
#